data_AF-A0A1J5ASL8-F1
#
_entry.id   AF-A0A1J5ASL8-F1
#
_cell.length_a   1.000
_cell.length_b   1.000
_cell.length_c   1.000
_cell.angle_alpha   90.00
_cell.angle_beta   90.00
_cell.angle_gamma   90.00
#
_symmetry.space_group_name_H-M   'P 1'
#
loop_
_entity.id
_entity.type
_entity.pdbx_description
1 polymer ?
#
loop_
_entity_poly.entity_id
_entity_poly.type
_entity_poly.pdbx_seq_one_letter_code
_entity_poly.pdbx_strand_id
1 'polypeptide(L)'
;MKFRELVDKSVWDDVWPVLLRLYPDEEQIGEGYRQVYATLRSLQPAESKLRICIETVTDDFDGETYEDVSGKDGTTRRETAPETEWDDEQGNEEASFGIEFTDWAEWLGMEIDPETVARYSELEIIGHCLWEMTFFGFSEEKIRKFMDDMEEGVRNGERHTFDDIEDLFDELDKIDEDPTPQDSAGDL
;
A
#
# COMPACT_ATOMS: atom_id res chain seq x y z
N MET A 1 7.48 -3.99 -16.75
CA MET A 1 7.88 -2.62 -16.31
C MET A 1 7.78 -2.64 -14.81
N LYS A 2 8.81 -2.22 -14.08
CA LYS A 2 8.77 -2.19 -12.61
C LYS A 2 8.23 -0.88 -12.06
N PHE A 3 7.65 -0.89 -10.86
CA PHE A 3 7.17 0.33 -10.19
C PHE A 3 8.28 1.39 -10.03
N ARG A 4 9.51 0.95 -9.74
CA ARG A 4 10.69 1.82 -9.72
C ARG A 4 10.84 2.68 -10.97
N GLU A 5 10.57 2.11 -12.14
CA GLU A 5 10.72 2.83 -13.41
C GLU A 5 9.72 3.99 -13.53
N LEU A 6 8.52 3.85 -12.96
CA LEU A 6 7.52 4.93 -12.93
C LEU A 6 7.96 6.06 -11.98
N VAL A 7 8.42 5.68 -10.79
CA VAL A 7 8.93 6.62 -9.78
C VAL A 7 10.14 7.40 -10.31
N ASP A 8 11.07 6.75 -11.03
CA ASP A 8 12.26 7.40 -11.58
C ASP A 8 11.98 8.35 -12.75
N LYS A 9 10.91 8.09 -13.53
CA LYS A 9 10.50 8.93 -14.68
C LYS A 9 9.70 10.16 -14.30
N SER A 10 9.17 10.20 -13.07
CA SER A 10 8.27 11.24 -12.61
C SER A 10 8.97 12.23 -11.66
N VAL A 11 8.28 13.33 -11.38
CA VAL A 11 8.64 14.26 -10.31
C VAL A 11 7.41 14.54 -9.46
N TRP A 12 7.64 14.92 -8.20
CA TRP A 12 6.56 15.17 -7.23
C TRP A 12 5.50 16.16 -7.75
N ASP A 13 5.94 17.23 -8.42
CA ASP A 13 5.05 18.28 -8.93
C ASP A 13 4.08 17.77 -10.02
N ASP A 14 4.38 16.64 -10.67
CA ASP A 14 3.48 15.98 -11.63
C ASP A 14 2.58 14.94 -10.94
N VAL A 15 3.09 14.27 -9.89
CA VAL A 15 2.38 13.21 -9.16
C VAL A 15 1.29 13.78 -8.27
N TRP A 16 1.60 14.80 -7.46
CA TRP A 16 0.68 15.33 -6.45
C TRP A 16 -0.67 15.81 -7.01
N PRO A 17 -0.73 16.58 -8.12
CA PRO A 17 -2.02 16.99 -8.68
C PRO A 17 -2.86 15.81 -9.17
N VAL A 18 -2.22 14.71 -9.59
CA VAL A 18 -2.93 13.49 -10.02
C VAL A 18 -3.45 12.74 -8.80
N LEU A 19 -2.64 12.55 -7.76
CA LEU A 19 -3.07 11.93 -6.51
C LEU A 19 -4.25 12.69 -5.90
N LEU A 20 -4.16 14.01 -5.78
CA LEU A 20 -5.25 14.83 -5.24
C LEU A 20 -6.53 14.79 -6.10
N ARG A 21 -6.40 14.58 -7.42
CA ARG A 21 -7.57 14.37 -8.28
C ARG A 21 -8.23 13.02 -8.04
N LEU A 22 -7.44 11.98 -7.76
CA LEU A 22 -7.93 10.63 -7.46
C LEU A 22 -8.54 10.56 -6.05
N TYR A 23 -7.88 11.21 -5.09
CA TYR A 23 -8.23 11.21 -3.67
C TYR A 23 -8.29 12.65 -3.12
N PRO A 24 -9.38 13.39 -3.36
CA PRO A 24 -9.49 14.80 -2.99
C PRO A 24 -9.43 15.08 -1.48
N ASP A 25 -9.86 14.11 -0.66
CA ASP A 25 -9.92 14.26 0.80
C ASP A 25 -8.52 14.28 1.45
N GLU A 26 -7.49 13.90 0.70
CA GLU A 26 -6.09 13.85 1.12
C GLU A 26 -5.38 15.22 1.09
N GLU A 27 -6.06 16.31 0.67
CA GLU A 27 -5.46 17.63 0.43
C GLU A 27 -4.58 18.14 1.59
N GLN A 28 -5.02 17.89 2.82
CA GLN A 28 -4.39 18.42 4.03
C GLN A 28 -3.11 17.66 4.45
N ILE A 29 -2.92 16.44 3.94
CA ILE A 29 -1.85 15.53 4.35
C ILE A 29 -0.80 15.28 3.24
N GLY A 30 -0.78 16.15 2.22
CA GLY A 30 0.13 16.04 1.08
C GLY A 30 1.64 16.03 1.39
N GLU A 31 2.07 16.58 2.55
CA GLU A 31 3.48 16.49 2.94
C GLU A 31 3.89 15.05 3.32
N GLY A 32 2.97 14.25 3.89
CA GLY A 32 3.22 12.84 4.17
C GLY A 32 3.53 12.07 2.87
N TYR A 33 2.66 12.19 1.87
CA TYR A 33 2.87 11.61 0.55
C TYR A 33 4.19 12.08 -0.10
N ARG A 34 4.54 13.36 0.05
CA ARG A 34 5.79 13.91 -0.48
C ARG A 34 7.01 13.24 0.15
N GLN A 35 6.98 12.99 1.46
CA GLN A 35 8.05 12.31 2.18
C GLN A 35 8.19 10.85 1.75
N VAL A 36 7.07 10.14 1.61
CA VAL A 36 7.06 8.76 1.10
C VAL A 36 7.64 8.72 -0.31
N TYR A 37 7.15 9.57 -1.22
CA TYR A 37 7.66 9.64 -2.59
C TYR A 37 9.16 9.96 -2.63
N ALA A 38 9.65 10.90 -1.81
CA ALA A 38 11.08 11.19 -1.70
C ALA A 38 11.89 9.99 -1.21
N THR A 39 11.34 9.23 -0.24
CA THR A 39 11.93 8.00 0.28
C THR A 39 12.05 6.94 -0.81
N LEU A 40 10.96 6.67 -1.55
CA LEU A 40 10.94 5.72 -2.66
C LEU A 40 12.04 5.99 -3.70
N ARG A 41 12.27 7.27 -4.04
CA ARG A 41 13.33 7.65 -4.98
C ARG A 41 14.73 7.32 -4.49
N SER A 42 14.93 7.30 -3.17
CA SER A 42 16.23 7.03 -2.52
C SER A 42 16.50 5.54 -2.25
N LEU A 43 15.45 4.74 -2.11
CA LEU A 43 15.55 3.31 -1.81
C LEU A 43 16.15 2.51 -2.98
N GLN A 44 16.74 1.36 -2.66
CA GLN A 44 17.09 0.36 -3.67
C GLN A 44 15.94 -0.65 -3.78
N PRO A 45 15.46 -0.98 -5.00
CA PRO A 45 14.45 -2.02 -5.16
C PRO A 45 14.93 -3.38 -4.63
N ALA A 46 14.08 -4.06 -3.88
CA ALA A 46 14.22 -5.48 -3.53
C ALA A 46 13.51 -6.33 -4.59
N GLU A 47 13.94 -7.57 -4.83
CA GLU A 47 13.23 -8.44 -5.77
C GLU A 47 11.89 -8.90 -5.17
N SER A 48 10.82 -8.83 -5.96
CA SER A 48 9.51 -9.39 -5.63
C SER A 48 9.06 -10.35 -6.71
N LYS A 49 8.23 -11.32 -6.33
CA LYS A 49 7.49 -12.17 -7.28
C LYS A 49 6.11 -11.61 -7.60
N LEU A 50 5.62 -10.67 -6.78
CA LEU A 50 4.34 -10.03 -6.98
C LEU A 50 4.42 -9.01 -8.11
N ARG A 51 3.29 -8.84 -8.78
CA ARG A 51 3.03 -7.69 -9.64
C ARG A 51 1.87 -6.88 -9.08
N ILE A 52 1.95 -5.57 -9.25
CA ILE A 52 0.93 -4.62 -8.85
C ILE A 52 -0.20 -4.68 -9.88
N CYS A 53 -1.39 -4.96 -9.39
CA CYS A 53 -2.65 -4.95 -10.12
C CYS A 53 -3.54 -3.84 -9.54
N ILE A 54 -4.09 -3.01 -10.42
CA ILE A 54 -5.11 -2.02 -10.09
C ILE A 54 -6.39 -2.38 -10.82
N GLU A 55 -7.46 -2.58 -10.07
CA GLU A 55 -8.76 -3.00 -10.58
C GLU A 55 -9.89 -2.15 -9.98
N THR A 56 -10.80 -1.70 -10.84
CA THR A 56 -12.03 -1.05 -10.38
C THR A 56 -12.98 -2.10 -9.80
N VAL A 57 -13.27 -1.99 -8.51
CA VAL A 57 -14.15 -2.91 -7.76
C VAL A 57 -15.41 -2.17 -7.34
N THR A 58 -16.55 -2.84 -7.40
CA THR A 58 -17.80 -2.36 -6.82
C THR A 58 -18.08 -3.14 -5.55
N ASP A 59 -18.23 -2.43 -4.43
CA ASP A 59 -18.62 -3.02 -3.15
C ASP A 59 -20.08 -3.52 -3.21
N ASP A 60 -20.31 -4.78 -2.85
CA ASP A 60 -21.65 -5.39 -2.91
C ASP A 60 -22.60 -4.90 -1.81
N PHE A 61 -22.08 -4.30 -0.74
CA PHE A 61 -22.84 -3.83 0.41
C PHE A 61 -23.41 -2.43 0.20
N ASP A 62 -22.61 -1.48 -0.28
CA ASP A 62 -23.04 -0.10 -0.51
C ASP A 62 -23.10 0.33 -2.00
N GLY A 63 -22.53 -0.46 -2.90
CA GLY A 63 -22.50 -0.18 -4.34
C GLY A 63 -21.47 0.88 -4.74
N GLU A 64 -20.62 1.33 -3.82
CA GLU A 64 -19.55 2.26 -4.12
C GLU A 64 -18.49 1.60 -4.98
N THR A 65 -17.86 2.39 -5.85
CA THR A 65 -16.82 1.91 -6.75
C THR A 65 -15.52 2.58 -6.40
N TYR A 66 -14.49 1.78 -6.18
CA TYR A 66 -13.15 2.20 -5.82
C TYR A 66 -12.11 1.44 -6.63
N GLU A 67 -10.87 1.91 -6.59
CA GLU A 67 -9.74 1.26 -7.23
C GLU A 67 -9.01 0.43 -6.18
N ASP A 68 -9.05 -0.90 -6.32
CA ASP A 68 -8.31 -1.86 -5.50
C ASP A 68 -6.87 -1.97 -6.01
N VAL A 69 -5.89 -1.91 -5.11
CA VAL A 69 -4.47 -2.09 -5.42
C VAL A 69 -3.98 -3.37 -4.73
N SER A 70 -3.73 -4.41 -5.51
CA SER A 70 -3.35 -5.73 -4.99
C SER A 70 -2.11 -6.31 -5.66
N GLY A 71 -1.49 -7.28 -5.00
CA GLY A 71 -0.40 -8.08 -5.54
C GLY A 71 -0.90 -9.39 -6.15
N LYS A 72 -0.34 -9.80 -7.29
CA LYS A 72 -0.59 -11.13 -7.91
C LYS A 72 0.72 -11.80 -8.34
N ASP A 73 0.85 -13.12 -8.21
CA ASP A 73 2.09 -13.86 -8.54
C ASP A 73 1.89 -15.09 -9.46
N GLY A 74 0.69 -15.30 -9.96
CA GLY A 74 0.30 -16.43 -10.81
C GLY A 74 -0.32 -17.59 -10.05
N THR A 75 -0.31 -17.57 -8.71
CA THR A 75 -0.89 -18.62 -7.88
C THR A 75 -2.42 -18.54 -7.92
N THR A 76 -3.09 -19.67 -8.07
CA THR A 76 -4.56 -19.74 -8.10
C THR A 76 -5.17 -19.72 -6.70
N ARG A 77 -6.44 -19.31 -6.57
CA ARG A 77 -7.17 -19.33 -5.27
C ARG A 77 -7.21 -20.71 -4.63
N ARG A 78 -7.28 -21.78 -5.45
CA ARG A 78 -7.22 -23.15 -4.95
C ARG A 78 -5.86 -23.53 -4.40
N GLU A 79 -4.78 -22.98 -4.94
CA GLU A 79 -3.43 -23.21 -4.43
C GLU A 79 -3.17 -22.45 -3.12
N THR A 80 -3.76 -21.26 -2.95
CA THR A 80 -3.63 -20.48 -1.72
C THR A 80 -4.49 -21.01 -0.57
N ALA A 81 -5.68 -21.55 -0.86
CA ALA A 81 -6.60 -22.11 0.12
C ALA A 81 -7.14 -23.50 -0.32
N PRO A 82 -6.31 -24.55 -0.26
CA PRO A 82 -6.66 -25.88 -0.78
C PRO A 82 -7.76 -26.61 0.00
N GLU A 83 -8.01 -26.20 1.24
CA GLU A 83 -9.08 -26.71 2.10
C GLU A 83 -10.45 -26.10 1.82
N THR A 84 -10.49 -24.97 1.09
CA THR A 84 -11.75 -24.31 0.71
C THR A 84 -12.35 -25.01 -0.50
N GLU A 85 -13.65 -25.30 -0.44
CA GLU A 85 -14.39 -25.84 -1.58
C GLU A 85 -14.72 -24.70 -2.55
N TRP A 86 -13.89 -24.57 -3.58
CA TRP A 86 -14.12 -23.69 -4.73
C TRP A 86 -14.84 -24.44 -5.85
N ASP A 87 -15.71 -23.76 -6.60
CA ASP A 87 -16.04 -24.24 -7.94
C ASP A 87 -14.83 -24.10 -8.89
N ASP A 88 -14.91 -24.76 -10.05
CA ASP A 88 -13.79 -24.80 -11.00
C ASP A 88 -13.50 -23.45 -11.66
N GLU A 89 -14.47 -22.54 -11.74
CA GLU A 89 -14.24 -21.21 -12.30
C GLU A 89 -13.47 -20.37 -11.27
N GLN A 90 -14.03 -20.21 -10.07
CA GLN A 90 -13.43 -19.42 -8.99
C GLN A 90 -12.08 -19.98 -8.53
N GLY A 91 -11.95 -21.31 -8.42
CA GLY A 91 -10.74 -21.93 -7.89
C GLY A 91 -9.53 -21.83 -8.84
N ASN A 92 -9.78 -21.64 -10.14
CA ASN A 92 -8.73 -21.49 -11.16
C ASN A 92 -8.41 -20.01 -11.47
N GLU A 93 -9.17 -19.07 -10.90
CA GLU A 93 -8.79 -17.66 -10.90
C GLU A 93 -7.52 -17.45 -10.08
N GLU A 94 -6.73 -16.47 -10.52
CA GLU A 94 -5.53 -16.05 -9.80
C GLU A 94 -5.91 -15.39 -8.47
N ALA A 95 -5.14 -15.70 -7.44
CA ALA A 95 -5.29 -15.08 -6.14
C ALA A 95 -4.77 -13.64 -6.15
N SER A 96 -5.50 -12.76 -5.47
CA SER A 96 -5.05 -11.41 -5.11
C SER A 96 -4.56 -11.41 -3.67
N PHE A 97 -3.50 -10.67 -3.41
CA PHE A 97 -2.91 -10.48 -2.09
C PHE A 97 -2.96 -8.99 -1.73
N GLY A 98 -3.33 -8.70 -0.47
CA GLY A 98 -3.08 -7.37 0.10
C GLY A 98 -1.58 -7.09 0.14
N ILE A 99 -1.20 -5.88 -0.23
CA ILE A 99 0.21 -5.43 -0.30
C ILE A 99 0.48 -4.16 0.50
N GLU A 100 -0.52 -3.61 1.20
CA GLU A 100 -0.47 -2.45 2.10
C GLU A 100 0.65 -2.52 3.16
N PHE A 101 1.01 -3.74 3.59
CA PHE A 101 2.05 -4.00 4.59
C PHE A 101 3.40 -4.43 3.99
N THR A 102 3.51 -4.46 2.67
CA THR A 102 4.75 -4.87 2.00
C THR A 102 5.80 -3.77 2.10
N ASP A 103 7.06 -4.14 2.32
CA ASP A 103 8.19 -3.21 2.34
C ASP A 103 8.22 -2.36 1.06
N TRP A 104 8.39 -1.05 1.19
CA TRP A 104 8.44 -0.09 0.09
C TRP A 104 9.57 -0.40 -0.90
N ALA A 105 10.67 -0.98 -0.43
CA ALA A 105 11.73 -1.49 -1.31
C ALA A 105 11.24 -2.65 -2.19
N GLU A 106 10.37 -3.51 -1.67
CA GLU A 106 9.76 -4.61 -2.43
C GLU A 106 8.72 -4.09 -3.42
N TRP A 107 7.88 -3.13 -3.04
CA TRP A 107 6.98 -2.40 -3.97
C TRP A 107 7.73 -1.90 -5.21
N LEU A 108 8.88 -1.24 -5.02
CA LEU A 108 9.71 -0.75 -6.13
C LEU A 108 10.19 -1.86 -7.07
N GLY A 109 10.33 -3.08 -6.55
CA GLY A 109 10.75 -4.26 -7.29
C GLY A 109 9.67 -4.98 -8.07
N MET A 110 8.41 -4.76 -7.71
CA MET A 110 7.25 -5.39 -8.35
C MET A 110 7.10 -4.94 -9.80
N GLU A 111 6.68 -5.86 -10.66
CA GLU A 111 6.21 -5.51 -11.99
C GLU A 111 4.83 -4.86 -11.91
N ILE A 112 4.48 -4.02 -12.88
CA ILE A 112 3.10 -3.56 -13.05
C ILE A 112 2.40 -4.49 -14.03
N ASP A 113 1.21 -4.95 -13.68
CA ASP A 113 0.42 -5.82 -14.53
C ASP A 113 0.12 -5.16 -15.89
N PRO A 114 0.21 -5.90 -17.02
CA PRO A 114 -0.06 -5.34 -18.34
C PRO A 114 -1.45 -4.72 -18.51
N GLU A 115 -2.47 -5.27 -17.82
CA GLU A 115 -3.82 -4.73 -17.86
C GLU A 115 -3.92 -3.40 -17.11
N THR A 116 -3.23 -3.27 -15.98
CA THR A 116 -3.08 -2.00 -15.27
C THR A 116 -2.40 -0.95 -16.15
N VAL A 117 -1.29 -1.30 -16.82
CA VAL A 117 -0.60 -0.39 -17.76
C VAL A 117 -1.50 0.03 -18.93
N ALA A 118 -2.43 -0.83 -19.36
CA ALA A 118 -3.36 -0.53 -20.45
C ALA A 118 -4.52 0.40 -20.03
N ARG A 119 -4.88 0.42 -18.74
CA ARG A 119 -6.03 1.16 -18.21
C ARG A 119 -5.66 2.50 -17.59
N TYR A 120 -4.53 2.58 -16.89
CA TYR A 120 -4.14 3.76 -16.11
C TYR A 120 -2.90 4.42 -16.70
N SER A 121 -2.81 5.74 -16.55
CA SER A 121 -1.56 6.45 -16.86
C SER A 121 -0.47 6.14 -15.84
N GLU A 122 0.80 6.31 -16.22
CA GLU A 122 1.95 6.13 -15.32
C GLU A 122 1.81 6.94 -14.01
N LEU A 123 1.24 8.15 -14.06
CA LEU A 123 1.03 9.00 -12.88
C LEU A 123 -0.16 8.53 -12.02
N GLU A 124 -1.22 8.00 -12.62
CA GLU A 124 -2.34 7.43 -11.88
C GLU A 124 -1.91 6.17 -11.13
N ILE A 125 -1.10 5.31 -11.76
CA ILE A 125 -0.53 4.13 -11.11
C ILE A 125 0.29 4.55 -9.88
N ILE A 126 1.14 5.57 -10.00
CA ILE A 126 1.89 6.10 -8.84
C ILE A 126 0.95 6.63 -7.76
N GLY A 127 -0.11 7.35 -8.14
CA GLY A 127 -1.10 7.88 -7.20
C GLY A 127 -1.78 6.79 -6.38
N HIS A 128 -2.28 5.75 -7.05
CA HIS A 128 -2.92 4.59 -6.40
C HIS A 128 -1.93 3.83 -5.49
N CYS A 129 -0.71 3.58 -5.98
CA CYS A 129 0.31 2.91 -5.16
C CYS A 129 0.67 3.73 -3.92
N LEU A 130 0.85 5.05 -4.05
CA LEU A 130 1.16 5.91 -2.91
C LEU A 130 0.04 5.88 -1.87
N TRP A 131 -1.23 5.96 -2.32
CA TRP A 131 -2.39 5.87 -1.42
C TRP A 131 -2.42 4.53 -0.67
N GLU A 132 -2.26 3.42 -1.39
CA GLU A 132 -2.25 2.07 -0.78
C GLU A 132 -1.09 1.89 0.21
N MET A 133 0.12 2.32 -0.17
CA MET A 133 1.33 2.23 0.68
C MET A 133 1.24 3.06 1.96
N THR A 134 0.34 4.03 2.01
CA THR A 134 0.15 4.93 3.15
C THR A 134 -1.20 4.74 3.83
N PHE A 135 -1.93 3.65 3.52
CA PHE A 135 -3.22 3.37 4.13
C PHE A 135 -3.14 3.28 5.66
N PHE A 136 -2.00 2.82 6.19
CA PHE A 136 -1.70 2.71 7.62
C PHE A 136 -0.80 3.86 8.15
N GLY A 137 -0.70 4.97 7.41
CA GLY A 137 0.11 6.14 7.76
C GLY A 137 1.39 6.28 6.92
N PHE A 138 2.23 7.27 7.26
CA PHE A 138 3.35 7.69 6.40
C PHE A 138 4.72 7.16 6.83
N SER A 139 4.76 6.19 7.75
CA SER A 139 6.01 5.63 8.29
C SER A 139 6.09 4.12 8.13
N GLU A 140 6.93 3.68 7.18
CA GLU A 140 7.23 2.27 6.96
C GLU A 140 7.69 1.56 8.26
N GLU A 141 8.50 2.22 9.09
CA GLU A 141 8.94 1.66 10.37
C GLU A 141 7.77 1.38 11.32
N LYS A 142 6.80 2.32 11.42
CA LYS A 142 5.62 2.14 12.28
C LYS A 142 4.69 1.06 11.74
N ILE A 143 4.46 1.04 10.42
CA ILE A 143 3.66 0.03 9.73
C ILE A 143 4.27 -1.37 9.97
N ARG A 144 5.58 -1.51 9.81
CA ARG A 144 6.29 -2.78 10.05
C ARG A 144 6.22 -3.21 11.51
N LYS A 145 6.44 -2.29 12.44
CA LYS A 145 6.33 -2.59 13.87
C LYS A 145 4.92 -3.09 14.22
N PHE A 146 3.90 -2.45 13.68
CA PHE A 146 2.51 -2.88 13.86
C PHE A 146 2.27 -4.31 13.37
N MET A 147 2.80 -4.66 12.19
CA MET A 147 2.74 -6.02 11.66
C MET A 147 3.49 -7.04 12.52
N ASP A 148 4.71 -6.70 12.96
CA ASP A 148 5.51 -7.57 13.82
C ASP A 148 4.78 -7.88 15.14
N ASP A 149 4.16 -6.85 15.76
CA ASP A 149 3.38 -6.98 16.98
C ASP A 149 2.14 -7.88 16.77
N MET A 150 1.42 -7.72 15.64
CA MET A 150 0.30 -8.59 15.28
C MET A 150 0.73 -10.05 15.05
N GLU A 151 1.84 -10.27 14.34
CA GLU A 151 2.37 -11.62 14.12
C GLU A 151 2.76 -12.29 15.44
N GLU A 152 3.37 -11.55 16.36
CA GLU A 152 3.70 -12.05 17.70
C GLU A 152 2.44 -12.42 18.50
N GLY A 153 1.40 -11.57 18.46
CA GLY A 153 0.10 -11.86 19.06
C GLY A 153 -0.51 -13.16 18.54
N VAL A 154 -0.56 -13.34 17.22
CA VAL A 154 -1.05 -14.57 16.57
C VAL A 154 -0.22 -15.78 16.99
N ARG A 155 1.12 -15.68 17.03
CA ARG A 155 2.01 -16.76 17.50
C ARG A 155 1.76 -17.11 18.97
N ASN A 156 1.40 -16.13 19.79
CA ASN A 156 1.08 -16.29 21.20
C ASN A 156 -0.37 -16.79 21.43
N GLY A 157 -1.16 -16.97 20.37
CA GLY A 157 -2.55 -17.43 20.43
C GLY A 157 -3.54 -16.34 20.83
N GLU A 158 -3.10 -15.08 20.78
CA GLU A 158 -3.95 -13.91 20.95
C GLU A 158 -4.77 -13.73 19.68
N ARG A 159 -6.07 -13.45 19.85
CA ARG A 159 -6.95 -13.09 18.75
C ARG A 159 -7.27 -11.62 18.91
N HIS A 160 -6.72 -10.81 18.02
CA HIS A 160 -7.14 -9.43 17.86
C HIS A 160 -8.49 -9.43 17.14
N THR A 161 -9.44 -8.73 17.72
CA THR A 161 -10.72 -8.41 17.08
C THR A 161 -10.54 -7.22 16.15
N PHE A 162 -11.53 -6.99 15.28
CA PHE A 162 -11.52 -5.81 14.41
C PHE A 162 -11.46 -4.51 15.24
N ASP A 163 -12.15 -4.47 16.38
CA ASP A 163 -12.11 -3.34 17.32
C ASP A 163 -10.70 -3.11 17.89
N ASP A 164 -9.93 -4.17 18.18
CA ASP A 164 -8.54 -4.04 18.64
C ASP A 164 -7.65 -3.44 17.54
N ILE A 165 -7.94 -3.75 16.28
CA ILE A 165 -7.23 -3.21 15.12
C ILE A 165 -7.61 -1.73 14.92
N GLU A 166 -8.89 -1.35 15.03
CA GLU A 166 -9.37 0.04 14.98
C GLU A 166 -8.74 0.92 16.08
N ASP A 167 -8.71 0.45 17.33
CA ASP A 167 -8.08 1.19 18.44
C ASP A 167 -6.57 1.39 18.20
N LEU A 168 -5.91 0.44 17.54
CA LEU A 168 -4.50 0.53 17.16
C LEU A 168 -4.27 1.49 15.97
N PHE A 169 -5.17 1.53 14.98
CA PHE A 169 -5.15 2.53 13.91
C PHE A 169 -5.22 3.95 14.50
N ASP A 170 -6.15 4.14 15.44
CA ASP A 170 -6.32 5.38 16.17
C ASP A 170 -5.07 5.80 16.96
N GLU A 171 -4.22 4.85 17.38
CA GLU A 171 -2.92 5.14 18.00
C GLU A 171 -1.87 5.54 16.97
N LEU A 172 -1.83 4.91 15.79
CA LEU A 172 -0.86 5.23 14.73
C LEU A 172 -1.03 6.68 14.23
N ASP A 173 -2.28 7.13 14.01
CA ASP A 173 -2.60 8.50 13.58
C ASP A 173 -2.14 9.54 14.61
N LYS A 174 -2.30 9.27 15.91
CA LYS A 174 -1.87 10.18 16.98
C LYS A 174 -0.35 10.35 17.05
N ILE A 175 0.44 9.42 16.49
CA ILE A 175 1.92 9.49 16.52
C ILE A 175 2.46 10.29 15.32
N ASP A 176 1.71 10.42 14.22
CA ASP A 176 2.09 11.31 13.09
C ASP A 176 1.76 12.79 13.38
N GLU A 177 0.94 13.08 14.40
CA GLU A 177 0.65 14.45 14.88
C GLU A 177 1.70 15.04 15.84
N ASP A 178 2.69 14.27 16.32
CA ASP A 178 3.72 14.79 17.24
C ASP A 178 4.97 15.24 16.45
N PRO A 179 5.13 16.55 16.14
CA PRO A 179 6.37 17.03 15.58
C PRO A 179 7.45 16.79 16.63
N THR A 180 8.39 15.88 16.34
CA THR A 180 9.63 15.73 17.13
C THR A 180 10.13 17.13 17.53
N PRO A 181 10.41 17.38 18.83
CA PRO A 181 10.86 18.68 19.27
C PRO A 181 12.03 19.11 18.39
N GLN A 182 11.90 20.29 17.78
CA GLN A 182 13.05 20.99 17.22
C GLN A 182 14.02 21.19 18.38
N ASP A 183 15.02 20.32 18.49
CA ASP A 183 16.16 20.59 19.34
C ASP A 183 16.89 21.78 18.71
N SER A 184 16.54 22.91 19.29
CA SER A 184 17.08 24.23 19.09
C SER A 184 18.59 24.21 19.00
N ALA A 185 19.08 24.88 17.96
CA ALA A 185 20.35 25.58 17.88
C ALA A 185 21.17 25.57 19.18
N GLY A 186 22.22 24.75 19.19
CA GLY A 186 23.39 25.01 20.00
C GLY A 186 24.19 26.17 19.39
N ASP A 187 23.73 27.40 19.63
CA ASP A 187 24.64 28.54 19.69
C ASP A 187 25.44 28.42 21.00
N LEU A 188 26.75 28.18 20.88
CA LEU A 188 27.85 28.81 21.64
C LEU A 188 29.21 28.39 21.08
#